data_AF-A0A1L7SLY9-F1
#
_entry.id   AF-A0A1L7SLY9-F1
#
_cell.length_a   1.000
_cell.length_b   1.000
_cell.length_c   1.000
_cell.angle_alpha   90.00
_cell.angle_beta   90.00
_cell.angle_gamma   90.00
#
_symmetry.space_group_name_H-M   'P 1'
#
loop_
_entity.id
_entity.type
_entity.pdbx_description
1 polymer ?
#
loop_
_entity_poly.entity_id
_entity_poly.type
_entity_poly.pdbx_seq_one_letter_code
_entity_poly.pdbx_strand_id
1 'polypeptide(L)'
;MANTDERARFYRTQLYKDIELGLHNLLTKKRDAVSPSYSSPAQHYYVAFSRPSNSSWDDDSDRYAGGEYDCAPPCPILGKDMQFKICQREHPDGEACADRVCFIPNASARKYMLGFIANGPRQNRSLDRLGPVAHSLVRKYSSNLPSKDIEAFSSIVRMLLSDLRHAGRRNWDPEVHGVLNWKCQPFETWVEEFMTEIHGVKWRRDMEEHL
;
A
#
# COMPACT_ATOMS: atom_id res chain seq x y z
N MET A 1 4.09 15.30 -15.72
CA MET A 1 3.41 14.88 -14.47
C MET A 1 1.93 15.11 -14.68
N ALA A 2 1.06 14.19 -14.23
CA ALA A 2 -0.37 14.39 -14.35
C ALA A 2 -0.83 15.56 -13.46
N ASN A 3 -1.64 16.47 -14.00
CA ASN A 3 -2.15 17.62 -13.24
C ASN A 3 -3.18 17.14 -12.20
N THR A 4 -3.40 17.93 -11.14
CA THR A 4 -4.36 17.66 -10.06
C THR A 4 -5.76 17.30 -10.58
N ASP A 5 -6.19 17.95 -11.66
CA ASP A 5 -7.49 17.66 -12.31
C ASP A 5 -7.58 16.26 -12.91
N GLU A 6 -6.48 15.75 -13.48
CA GLU A 6 -6.43 14.40 -14.05
C GLU A 6 -6.50 13.34 -12.96
N ARG A 7 -5.82 13.57 -11.82
CA ARG A 7 -5.91 12.71 -10.63
C ARG A 7 -7.31 12.73 -10.02
N ALA A 8 -7.96 13.89 -9.97
CA ALA A 8 -9.34 14.01 -9.50
C ALA A 8 -10.34 13.25 -10.40
N ARG A 9 -10.15 13.28 -11.72
CA ARG A 9 -10.94 12.46 -12.65
C ARG A 9 -10.66 10.98 -12.47
N PHE A 10 -9.39 10.59 -12.39
CA PHE A 10 -8.97 9.20 -12.18
C PHE A 10 -9.56 8.61 -10.89
N TYR A 11 -9.55 9.36 -9.79
CA TYR A 11 -10.13 8.97 -8.50
C TYR A 11 -11.60 8.54 -8.60
N ARG A 12 -12.37 9.13 -9.50
CA ARG A 12 -13.79 8.83 -9.69
C ARG A 12 -14.04 7.57 -10.53
N THR A 13 -13.00 7.01 -11.13
CA THR A 13 -13.13 5.86 -12.04
C THR A 13 -13.31 4.55 -11.28
N GLN A 14 -13.93 3.57 -11.95
CA GLN A 14 -13.99 2.21 -11.41
C GLN A 14 -12.60 1.57 -11.35
N LEU A 15 -11.69 1.92 -12.26
CA LEU A 15 -10.31 1.47 -12.23
C LEU A 15 -9.61 1.85 -10.92
N TYR A 16 -9.78 3.09 -10.45
CA TYR A 16 -9.23 3.52 -9.16
C TYR A 16 -9.75 2.66 -8.00
N LYS A 17 -11.07 2.43 -7.94
CA LYS A 17 -11.70 1.63 -6.88
C LYS A 17 -11.18 0.18 -6.87
N ASP A 18 -11.01 -0.41 -8.05
CA ASP A 18 -10.50 -1.78 -8.19
C ASP A 18 -9.03 -1.88 -7.80
N ILE A 19 -8.22 -0.85 -8.09
CA ILE A 19 -6.83 -0.77 -7.64
C ILE A 19 -6.77 -0.64 -6.11
N GLU A 20 -7.59 0.23 -5.52
CA GLU A 20 -7.66 0.40 -4.06
C GLU A 20 -8.04 -0.90 -3.36
N LEU A 21 -9.08 -1.58 -3.85
CA LEU A 21 -9.52 -2.86 -3.28
C LEU A 21 -8.53 -3.99 -3.55
N GLY A 22 -7.89 -4.03 -4.72
CA GLY A 22 -6.81 -4.98 -5.01
C GLY A 22 -5.63 -4.80 -4.06
N LEU A 23 -5.26 -3.55 -3.75
CA LEU A 23 -4.20 -3.25 -2.78
C LEU A 23 -4.63 -3.68 -1.37
N HIS A 24 -5.87 -3.40 -0.97
CA HIS A 24 -6.42 -3.84 0.30
C HIS A 24 -6.33 -5.37 0.45
N ASN A 25 -6.85 -6.13 -0.52
CA ASN A 25 -6.82 -7.60 -0.49
C ASN A 25 -5.38 -8.13 -0.38
N LEU A 26 -4.46 -7.54 -1.14
CA LEU A 26 -3.07 -7.96 -1.11
C LEU A 26 -2.41 -7.70 0.25
N LEU A 27 -2.64 -6.52 0.82
CA LEU A 27 -2.11 -6.18 2.15
C LEU A 27 -2.66 -7.13 3.21
N THR A 28 -3.96 -7.42 3.20
CA THR A 28 -4.61 -8.37 4.12
C THR A 28 -3.99 -9.76 3.96
N LYS A 29 -3.91 -10.29 2.74
CA LYS A 29 -3.32 -11.61 2.46
C LYS A 29 -1.88 -11.74 2.96
N LYS A 30 -1.02 -10.74 2.70
CA LYS A 30 0.39 -10.78 3.14
C LYS A 30 0.51 -10.65 4.65
N ARG A 31 -0.36 -9.87 5.27
CA ARG A 31 -0.42 -9.71 6.73
C ARG A 31 -0.85 -11.00 7.42
N ASP A 32 -1.91 -11.65 6.94
CA ASP A 32 -2.43 -12.91 7.50
C ASP A 32 -1.40 -14.04 7.48
N ALA A 33 -0.45 -14.00 6.54
CA ALA A 33 0.62 -14.98 6.45
C ALA A 33 1.66 -14.90 7.59
N VAL A 34 1.74 -13.78 8.31
CA VAL A 34 2.85 -13.49 9.25
C VAL A 34 2.43 -12.82 10.56
N SER A 35 1.19 -12.34 10.68
CA SER A 35 0.68 -11.59 11.84
C SER A 35 -0.49 -12.34 12.49
N PRO A 36 -0.81 -12.08 13.77
CA PRO A 36 -1.97 -12.69 14.42
C PRO A 36 -3.23 -12.44 13.60
N SER A 37 -4.09 -13.45 13.51
CA SER A 37 -5.35 -13.40 12.79
C SER A 37 -6.17 -12.18 13.23
N TYR A 38 -6.51 -11.31 12.28
CA TYR A 38 -7.33 -10.14 12.54
C TYR A 38 -8.72 -10.59 12.99
N SER A 39 -9.01 -10.44 14.29
CA SER A 39 -10.30 -10.84 14.86
C SER A 39 -11.41 -9.84 14.59
N SER A 40 -11.08 -8.59 14.23
CA SER A 40 -12.07 -7.54 13.96
C SER A 40 -11.58 -6.49 12.94
N PRO A 41 -12.44 -6.06 11.98
CA PRO A 41 -12.13 -4.98 11.05
C PRO A 41 -11.81 -3.62 11.68
N ALA A 42 -12.24 -3.38 12.92
CA ALA A 42 -11.99 -2.15 13.68
C ALA A 42 -10.82 -2.26 14.68
N GLN A 43 -10.13 -3.41 14.70
CA GLN A 43 -9.02 -3.64 15.60
C GLN A 43 -7.86 -2.70 15.23
N HIS A 44 -7.41 -1.94 16.23
CA HIS A 44 -6.25 -1.07 16.10
C HIS A 44 -4.97 -1.86 16.35
N TYR A 45 -3.94 -1.56 15.57
CA TYR A 45 -2.62 -2.14 15.65
C TYR A 45 -1.57 -1.04 15.76
N TYR A 46 -0.39 -1.39 16.22
CA TYR A 46 0.80 -0.57 16.09
C TYR A 46 1.95 -1.40 15.55
N VAL A 47 2.91 -0.72 14.92
CA VAL A 47 4.12 -1.37 14.40
C VAL A 47 5.12 -1.49 15.54
N ALA A 48 5.50 -2.72 15.86
CA ALA A 48 6.61 -3.00 16.77
C ALA A 48 7.82 -3.46 15.96
N PHE A 49 9.01 -2.97 16.30
CA PHE A 49 10.24 -3.28 15.58
C PHE A 49 11.08 -4.30 16.35
N SER A 50 11.74 -5.22 15.65
CA SER A 50 12.78 -6.03 16.28
C SER A 50 14.00 -5.14 16.57
N ARG A 51 14.55 -5.29 17.77
CA ARG A 51 15.87 -4.74 18.12
C ARG A 51 16.96 -5.67 17.53
N PRO A 52 18.27 -5.34 17.61
CA PRO A 52 19.34 -6.16 17.01
C PRO A 52 19.30 -7.63 17.44
N SER A 53 19.98 -8.50 16.69
CA SER A 53 19.81 -9.98 16.55
C SER A 53 19.67 -10.86 17.81
N ASN A 54 19.78 -10.32 19.02
CA ASN A 54 19.68 -11.04 20.29
C ASN A 54 18.54 -10.54 21.20
N SER A 55 17.56 -9.81 20.67
CA SER A 55 16.45 -9.25 21.44
C SER A 55 15.14 -9.97 21.13
N SER A 56 14.35 -10.27 22.16
CA SER A 56 13.02 -10.84 21.98
C SER A 56 12.05 -9.79 21.45
N TRP A 57 11.07 -10.24 20.67
CA TRP A 57 9.95 -9.43 20.19
C TRP A 57 9.04 -8.88 21.32
N ASP A 58 9.30 -9.29 22.56
CA ASP A 58 8.53 -8.95 23.76
C ASP A 58 8.93 -7.59 24.36
N ASP A 59 10.09 -7.06 24.00
CA ASP A 59 10.45 -5.68 24.36
C ASP A 59 9.66 -4.70 23.49
N ASP A 60 8.58 -4.15 24.06
CA ASP A 60 7.74 -3.10 23.45
C ASP A 60 8.57 -1.85 23.14
N SER A 61 9.14 -1.82 21.94
CA SER A 61 9.91 -0.70 21.43
C SER A 61 9.13 -0.07 20.28
N ASP A 62 8.40 1.02 20.57
CA ASP A 62 7.72 1.84 19.56
C ASP A 62 8.73 2.63 18.68
N ARG A 63 10.01 2.59 19.06
CA ARG A 63 11.15 3.14 18.29
C ARG A 63 12.05 2.02 17.82
N TYR A 64 12.40 2.04 16.53
CA TYR A 64 13.50 1.21 16.01
C TYR A 64 14.79 1.62 16.73
N ALA A 65 15.41 0.70 17.48
CA ALA A 65 16.67 0.95 18.18
C ALA A 65 17.86 0.89 17.21
N GLY A 66 17.91 1.85 16.28
CA GLY A 66 19.13 2.22 15.56
C GLY A 66 19.67 3.48 16.22
N GLY A 67 20.73 3.32 17.01
CA GLY A 67 21.28 4.37 17.87
C GLY A 67 21.63 5.69 17.16
N GLU A 68 21.64 6.75 17.97
CA GLU A 68 22.48 7.95 17.86
C GLU A 68 22.87 8.44 16.45
N TYR A 69 22.32 9.62 16.10
CA TYR A 69 22.67 10.50 14.97
C TYR A 69 22.26 10.06 13.54
N ASP A 70 21.35 10.83 12.94
CA ASP A 70 21.10 11.06 11.50
C ASP A 70 20.90 9.88 10.53
N CYS A 71 20.90 8.63 10.99
CA CYS A 71 20.60 7.49 10.15
C CYS A 71 19.08 7.27 10.03
N ALA A 72 18.48 7.76 8.93
CA ALA A 72 17.06 7.55 8.62
C ALA A 72 16.63 6.09 8.87
N PRO A 73 15.48 5.85 9.53
CA PRO A 73 15.05 4.53 9.97
C PRO A 73 15.05 3.53 8.79
N PRO A 74 15.44 2.27 9.03
CA PRO A 74 15.46 1.26 7.97
C PRO A 74 14.05 1.07 7.40
N CYS A 75 13.96 0.63 6.14
CA CYS A 75 12.72 0.23 5.48
C CYS A 75 12.31 -1.15 6.04
N PRO A 76 11.56 -1.24 7.16
CA PRO A 76 11.39 -2.49 7.87
C PRO A 76 10.36 -3.36 7.16
N ILE A 77 10.55 -4.67 7.23
CA ILE A 77 9.71 -5.66 6.56
C ILE A 77 8.93 -6.48 7.60
N LEU A 78 7.64 -6.68 7.34
CA LEU A 78 6.75 -7.43 8.22
C LEU A 78 7.23 -8.90 8.31
N GLY A 79 7.32 -9.42 9.53
CA GLY A 79 7.84 -10.76 9.82
C GLY A 79 9.37 -10.88 9.77
N LYS A 80 10.10 -9.77 9.54
CA LYS A 80 11.57 -9.73 9.59
C LYS A 80 12.06 -8.69 10.59
N ASP A 81 11.82 -7.42 10.29
CA ASP A 81 12.30 -6.26 11.05
C ASP A 81 11.18 -5.59 11.84
N MET A 82 9.92 -5.94 11.54
CA MET A 82 8.75 -5.46 12.26
C MET A 82 7.66 -6.53 12.36
N GLN A 83 6.77 -6.35 13.34
CA GLN A 83 5.55 -7.11 13.55
C GLN A 83 4.40 -6.15 13.88
N PHE A 84 3.16 -6.57 13.66
CA PHE A 84 1.99 -5.83 14.10
C PHE A 84 1.49 -6.39 15.42
N LYS A 85 1.39 -5.53 16.42
CA LYS A 85 0.82 -5.86 17.73
C LYS A 85 -0.55 -5.22 17.88
N ILE A 86 -1.46 -5.95 18.53
CA ILE A 86 -2.81 -5.47 18.82
C ILE A 86 -2.69 -4.32 19.83
N CYS A 87 -3.31 -3.19 19.52
CA CYS A 87 -3.54 -2.14 20.51
C CYS A 87 -4.86 -2.39 21.23
N GLN A 88 -4.80 -2.71 22.52
CA GLN A 88 -5.98 -2.94 23.37
C GLN A 88 -6.52 -1.65 24.02
N ARG A 89 -5.88 -0.51 23.77
CA ARG A 89 -6.27 0.77 24.36
C ARG A 89 -7.47 1.36 23.61
N GLU A 90 -8.27 2.17 24.31
CA GLU A 90 -9.33 2.96 23.68
C GLU A 90 -8.73 4.10 22.85
N HIS A 91 -9.32 4.35 21.67
CA HIS A 91 -8.93 5.41 20.74
C HIS A 91 -10.11 6.37 20.54
N PRO A 92 -10.41 7.26 21.50
CA PRO A 92 -11.53 8.18 21.40
C PRO A 92 -11.43 9.11 20.17
N ASP A 93 -10.21 9.44 19.74
CA ASP A 93 -9.93 10.31 18.57
C ASP A 93 -9.49 9.53 17.30
N GLY A 94 -9.57 8.20 17.32
CA GLY A 94 -9.57 7.37 16.11
C GLY A 94 -8.24 6.82 15.58
N GLU A 95 -7.04 7.38 15.86
CA GLU A 95 -5.79 6.80 15.30
C GLU A 95 -4.52 6.92 16.16
N ALA A 96 -4.54 7.51 17.36
CA ALA A 96 -3.30 7.69 18.14
C ALA A 96 -3.44 7.28 19.60
N CYS A 97 -2.47 6.49 20.06
CA CYS A 97 -2.14 6.37 21.47
C CYS A 97 -1.10 7.45 21.83
N ALA A 98 -1.01 7.82 23.10
CA ALA A 98 -0.08 8.87 23.56
C ALA A 98 1.41 8.56 23.28
N ASP A 99 1.78 7.28 23.21
CA ASP A 99 3.17 6.79 23.07
C ASP A 99 3.47 6.15 21.70
N ARG A 100 2.45 5.84 20.88
CA ARG A 100 2.62 5.10 19.63
C ARG A 100 1.57 5.43 18.58
N VAL A 101 1.97 5.31 17.32
CA VAL A 101 1.07 5.48 16.17
C VAL A 101 0.27 4.20 16.00
N CYS A 102 -1.05 4.29 16.18
CA CYS A 102 -1.96 3.20 15.94
C CYS A 102 -2.61 3.34 14.57
N PHE A 103 -3.03 2.22 14.00
CA PHE A 103 -3.68 2.21 12.69
C PHE A 103 -4.66 1.04 12.60
N ILE A 104 -5.63 1.19 11.71
CA ILE A 104 -6.53 0.11 11.31
C ILE A 104 -5.96 -0.49 10.02
N PRO A 105 -5.49 -1.75 10.02
CA PRO A 105 -4.89 -2.40 8.85
C PRO A 105 -5.80 -2.29 7.61
N ASN A 106 -7.11 -2.47 7.80
CA ASN A 106 -8.08 -2.41 6.71
C ASN A 106 -8.20 -1.02 6.06
N ALA A 107 -7.80 0.04 6.76
CA ALA A 107 -7.81 1.41 6.26
C ALA A 107 -6.51 1.81 5.53
N SER A 108 -5.41 1.07 5.72
CA SER A 108 -4.08 1.46 5.20
C SER A 108 -4.05 1.63 3.68
N ALA A 109 -4.68 0.73 2.92
CA ALA A 109 -4.74 0.83 1.46
C ALA A 109 -5.43 2.12 1.01
N ARG A 110 -6.60 2.42 1.58
CA ARG A 110 -7.37 3.62 1.28
C ARG A 110 -6.61 4.89 1.67
N LYS A 111 -6.04 4.93 2.87
CA LYS A 111 -5.20 6.04 3.35
C LYS A 111 -4.04 6.32 2.40
N TYR A 112 -3.37 5.25 1.93
CA TYR A 112 -2.29 5.34 0.96
C TYR A 112 -2.75 5.90 -0.38
N MET A 113 -3.80 5.31 -0.95
CA MET A 113 -4.35 5.70 -2.26
C MET A 113 -4.84 7.15 -2.26
N LEU A 114 -5.57 7.58 -1.23
CA LEU A 114 -6.00 8.97 -1.07
C LEU A 114 -4.81 9.93 -0.96
N GLY A 115 -3.78 9.55 -0.20
CA GLY A 115 -2.54 10.33 -0.09
C GLY A 115 -1.84 10.51 -1.44
N PHE A 116 -1.80 9.47 -2.27
CA PHE A 116 -1.27 9.53 -3.63
C PHE A 116 -2.12 10.41 -4.55
N ILE A 117 -3.46 10.31 -4.48
CA ILE A 117 -4.35 11.15 -5.29
C ILE A 117 -4.16 12.63 -4.94
N ALA A 118 -4.10 12.98 -3.66
CA ALA A 118 -3.94 14.34 -3.20
C ALA A 118 -2.55 14.91 -3.54
N ASN A 119 -1.48 14.21 -3.13
CA ASN A 119 -0.12 14.77 -3.15
C ASN A 119 0.71 14.34 -4.37
N GLY A 120 0.31 13.28 -5.05
CA GLY A 120 1.02 12.69 -6.17
C GLY A 120 1.97 11.60 -5.70
N PRO A 121 2.86 11.11 -6.58
CA PRO A 121 3.88 10.15 -6.17
C PRO A 121 4.80 10.80 -5.14
N ARG A 122 5.18 10.05 -4.11
CA ARG A 122 6.11 10.50 -3.06
C ARG A 122 7.57 10.47 -3.54
N GLN A 123 7.81 10.01 -4.76
CA GLN A 123 9.12 9.86 -5.38
C GLN A 123 9.07 10.07 -6.90
N ASN A 124 10.19 10.49 -7.49
CA ASN A 124 10.27 10.86 -8.92
C ASN A 124 10.89 9.78 -9.83
N ARG A 125 11.25 8.61 -9.30
CA ARG A 125 11.71 7.48 -10.11
C ARG A 125 10.52 6.85 -10.82
N SER A 126 10.65 6.74 -12.13
CA SER A 126 9.74 6.00 -13.00
C SER A 126 10.46 4.77 -13.52
N LEU A 127 9.81 3.61 -13.49
CA LEU A 127 10.27 2.44 -14.22
C LEU A 127 9.63 2.44 -15.61
N ASP A 128 10.42 2.60 -16.65
CA ASP A 128 9.91 2.60 -18.03
C ASP A 128 9.22 1.28 -18.40
N ARG A 129 9.68 0.16 -17.82
CA ARG A 129 9.06 -1.17 -17.96
C ARG A 129 7.60 -1.23 -17.45
N LEU A 130 7.17 -0.29 -16.59
CA LEU A 130 5.78 -0.22 -16.13
C LEU A 130 4.84 0.45 -17.15
N GLY A 131 5.35 1.13 -18.18
CA GLY A 131 4.52 1.80 -19.18
C GLY A 131 3.54 0.85 -19.88
N PRO A 132 4.02 -0.24 -20.50
CA PRO A 132 3.14 -1.22 -21.15
C PRO A 132 2.16 -1.90 -20.19
N VAL A 133 2.59 -2.16 -18.95
CA VAL A 133 1.77 -2.77 -17.90
C VAL A 133 0.61 -1.85 -17.53
N ALA A 134 0.91 -0.58 -17.23
CA ALA A 134 -0.09 0.42 -16.86
C ALA A 134 -1.09 0.68 -18.00
N HIS A 135 -0.59 0.84 -19.22
CA HIS A 135 -1.45 1.04 -20.39
C HIS A 135 -2.34 -0.17 -20.67
N SER A 136 -1.81 -1.39 -20.56
CA SER A 136 -2.59 -2.62 -20.69
C SER A 136 -3.69 -2.71 -19.63
N LEU A 137 -3.38 -2.38 -18.37
CA LEU A 137 -4.38 -2.35 -17.30
C LEU A 137 -5.50 -1.34 -17.61
N VAL A 138 -5.17 -0.10 -17.97
CA VAL A 138 -6.15 0.95 -18.28
C VAL A 138 -7.04 0.55 -19.46
N ARG A 139 -6.46 -0.05 -20.50
CA ARG A 139 -7.20 -0.53 -21.69
C ARG A 139 -8.28 -1.56 -21.33
N LYS A 140 -8.11 -2.37 -20.29
CA LYS A 140 -9.14 -3.32 -19.81
C LYS A 140 -10.38 -2.65 -19.23
N TYR A 141 -10.33 -1.34 -18.98
CA TYR A 141 -11.43 -0.53 -18.48
C TYR A 141 -11.92 0.49 -19.51
N SER A 142 -11.47 0.39 -20.78
CA SER A 142 -11.74 1.39 -21.81
C SER A 142 -13.23 1.60 -22.10
N SER A 143 -14.09 0.60 -21.88
CA SER A 143 -15.54 0.74 -22.01
C SER A 143 -16.12 1.77 -21.03
N ASN A 144 -15.46 1.99 -19.89
CA ASN A 144 -15.93 2.82 -18.79
C ASN A 144 -15.07 4.10 -18.63
N LEU A 145 -14.16 4.37 -19.57
CA LEU A 145 -13.22 5.49 -19.51
C LEU A 145 -13.28 6.30 -20.81
N PRO A 146 -13.31 7.64 -20.75
CA PRO A 146 -13.18 8.46 -21.94
C PRO A 146 -11.84 8.19 -22.65
N SER A 147 -11.86 7.99 -23.97
CA SER A 147 -10.66 7.67 -24.76
C SER A 147 -9.53 8.70 -24.59
N LYS A 148 -9.90 9.98 -24.48
CA LYS A 148 -8.97 11.10 -24.23
C LYS A 148 -8.20 11.00 -22.92
N ASP A 149 -8.73 10.28 -21.92
CA ASP A 149 -8.12 10.16 -20.60
C ASP A 149 -7.22 8.90 -20.46
N ILE A 150 -7.19 8.00 -21.46
CA ILE A 150 -6.43 6.73 -21.40
C ILE A 150 -4.94 6.98 -21.15
N GLU A 151 -4.31 7.90 -21.87
CA GLU A 151 -2.88 8.21 -21.71
C GLU A 151 -2.58 8.82 -20.34
N ALA A 152 -3.41 9.77 -19.91
CA ALA A 152 -3.29 10.41 -18.60
C ALA A 152 -3.43 9.39 -17.47
N PHE A 153 -4.43 8.51 -17.53
CA PHE A 153 -4.67 7.47 -16.54
C PHE A 153 -3.57 6.40 -16.55
N SER A 154 -3.04 6.05 -17.73
CA SER A 154 -1.90 5.13 -17.85
C SER A 154 -0.65 5.71 -17.17
N SER A 155 -0.41 7.01 -17.35
CA SER A 155 0.66 7.71 -16.65
C SER A 155 0.46 7.72 -15.13
N ILE A 156 -0.77 7.95 -14.65
CA ILE A 156 -1.10 7.92 -13.22
C ILE A 156 -0.89 6.52 -12.63
N VAL A 157 -1.40 5.47 -13.27
CA VAL A 157 -1.21 4.08 -12.85
C VAL A 157 0.27 3.71 -12.83
N ARG A 158 1.04 4.12 -13.85
CA ARG A 158 2.49 3.91 -13.88
C ARG A 158 3.19 4.57 -12.68
N MET A 159 2.82 5.81 -12.36
CA MET A 159 3.38 6.53 -11.21
C MET A 159 3.03 5.85 -9.89
N LEU A 160 1.78 5.38 -9.72
CA LEU A 160 1.34 4.66 -8.53
C LEU A 160 2.12 3.35 -8.34
N LEU A 161 2.23 2.54 -9.40
CA LEU A 161 2.99 1.28 -9.37
C LEU A 161 4.47 1.52 -9.03
N SER A 162 5.06 2.58 -9.56
CA SER A 162 6.45 2.96 -9.24
C SER A 162 6.58 3.42 -7.78
N ASP A 163 5.63 4.19 -7.27
CA ASP A 163 5.60 4.69 -5.89
C ASP A 163 5.53 3.54 -4.88
N LEU A 164 4.62 2.58 -5.10
CA LEU A 164 4.49 1.35 -4.30
C LEU A 164 5.77 0.49 -4.32
N ARG A 165 6.51 0.51 -5.41
CA ARG A 165 7.71 -0.33 -5.57
C ARG A 165 8.97 0.33 -4.99
N HIS A 166 9.13 1.63 -5.17
CA HIS A 166 10.40 2.33 -4.98
C HIS A 166 10.38 3.38 -3.87
N ALA A 167 9.55 3.18 -2.85
CA ALA A 167 9.68 3.96 -1.63
C ALA A 167 11.12 3.88 -1.09
N GLY A 168 11.74 5.05 -0.99
CA GLY A 168 12.98 5.28 -0.28
C GLY A 168 12.71 5.46 1.21
N ARG A 169 13.77 5.72 1.98
CA ARG A 169 13.67 5.84 3.45
C ARG A 169 12.72 6.95 3.91
N ARG A 170 12.63 8.06 3.16
CA ARG A 170 11.83 9.24 3.54
C ARG A 170 10.33 9.10 3.25
N ASN A 171 9.96 8.17 2.38
CA ASN A 171 8.58 7.95 1.94
C ASN A 171 8.13 6.50 2.15
N TRP A 172 8.93 5.71 2.88
CA TRP A 172 8.57 4.37 3.29
C TRP A 172 7.36 4.41 4.21
N ASP A 173 6.46 3.48 3.99
CA ASP A 173 5.20 3.38 4.71
C ASP A 173 5.16 1.97 5.30
N PRO A 174 5.35 1.79 6.61
CA PRO A 174 5.41 0.46 7.19
C PRO A 174 4.09 -0.30 7.01
N GLU A 175 2.95 0.39 6.94
CA GLU A 175 1.65 -0.26 6.77
C GLU A 175 1.43 -0.82 5.36
N VAL A 176 2.17 -0.29 4.37
CA VAL A 176 2.04 -0.66 2.95
C VAL A 176 3.35 -1.27 2.42
N HIS A 177 4.42 -0.50 2.35
CA HIS A 177 5.70 -0.95 1.80
C HIS A 177 6.33 -2.08 2.61
N GLY A 178 6.28 -1.98 3.95
CA GLY A 178 6.80 -3.01 4.84
C GLY A 178 6.03 -4.33 4.76
N VAL A 179 4.73 -4.25 4.46
CA VAL A 179 3.87 -5.42 4.25
C VAL A 179 4.08 -6.03 2.87
N LEU A 180 4.13 -5.21 1.82
CA LEU A 180 4.30 -5.68 0.44
C LEU A 180 5.66 -6.37 0.26
N ASN A 181 6.70 -5.84 0.92
CA ASN A 181 8.08 -6.36 0.83
C ASN A 181 8.57 -6.51 -0.62
N TRP A 182 8.18 -5.58 -1.49
CA TRP A 182 8.52 -5.68 -2.89
C TRP A 182 9.92 -5.19 -3.20
N LYS A 183 10.54 -4.32 -2.40
CA LYS A 183 11.83 -3.64 -2.72
C LYS A 183 12.90 -4.54 -3.35
N CYS A 184 13.03 -5.79 -2.92
CA CYS A 184 14.03 -6.75 -3.40
C CYS A 184 13.47 -7.90 -4.26
N GLN A 185 12.17 -7.92 -4.57
CA GLN A 185 11.57 -8.98 -5.39
C GLN A 185 11.83 -8.76 -6.90
N PRO A 186 11.86 -9.81 -7.73
CA PRO A 186 11.91 -9.68 -9.19
C PRO A 186 10.74 -8.85 -9.71
N PHE A 187 10.95 -8.11 -10.81
CA PHE A 187 9.96 -7.18 -11.36
C PHE A 187 8.64 -7.89 -11.72
N GLU A 188 8.77 -9.04 -12.36
CA GLU A 188 7.66 -9.83 -12.89
C GLU A 188 6.76 -10.33 -11.74
N THR A 189 7.37 -10.80 -10.65
CA THR A 189 6.67 -11.39 -9.50
C THR A 189 5.70 -10.40 -8.84
N TRP A 190 6.15 -9.20 -8.49
CA TRP A 190 5.29 -8.26 -7.78
C TRP A 190 4.22 -7.65 -8.69
N VAL A 191 4.54 -7.45 -9.98
CA VAL A 191 3.56 -6.97 -10.96
C VAL A 191 2.45 -8.01 -11.13
N GLU A 192 2.81 -9.27 -11.32
CA GLU A 192 1.84 -10.36 -11.45
C GLU A 192 0.96 -10.49 -10.20
N GLU A 193 1.57 -10.45 -9.01
CA GLU A 193 0.86 -10.51 -7.73
C GLU A 193 -0.20 -9.40 -7.63
N PHE A 194 0.17 -8.15 -7.94
CA PHE A 194 -0.77 -7.05 -7.83
C PHE A 194 -1.84 -7.04 -8.93
N MET A 195 -1.45 -7.34 -10.17
CA MET A 195 -2.38 -7.41 -11.30
C MET A 195 -3.42 -8.52 -11.11
N THR A 196 -3.02 -9.65 -10.51
CA THR A 196 -3.92 -10.75 -10.17
C THR A 196 -5.02 -10.28 -9.21
N GLU A 197 -4.67 -9.54 -8.16
CA GLU A 197 -5.65 -9.03 -7.20
C GLU A 197 -6.61 -8.01 -7.85
N ILE A 198 -6.08 -7.08 -8.67
CA ILE A 198 -6.90 -6.09 -9.39
C ILE A 198 -7.85 -6.78 -10.38
N HIS A 199 -7.36 -7.75 -11.15
CA HIS A 199 -8.19 -8.50 -12.10
C HIS A 199 -9.23 -9.36 -11.40
N GLY A 200 -8.88 -9.98 -10.27
CA GLY A 200 -9.82 -10.74 -9.44
C GLY A 200 -10.95 -9.87 -8.89
N VAL A 201 -10.64 -8.65 -8.46
CA VAL A 201 -11.65 -7.66 -8.05
C VAL A 201 -12.59 -7.31 -9.21
N LYS A 202 -12.03 -6.91 -10.36
CA LYS A 202 -12.82 -6.59 -11.54
C LYS A 202 -13.73 -7.74 -11.95
N TRP A 203 -13.19 -8.95 -12.02
CA TRP A 203 -13.93 -10.15 -12.42
C TRP A 203 -15.13 -10.41 -11.50
N ARG A 204 -14.93 -10.36 -10.18
CA ARG A 204 -16.02 -10.56 -9.21
C ARG A 204 -17.13 -9.52 -9.36
N ARG A 205 -16.78 -8.23 -9.47
CA ARG A 205 -17.77 -7.19 -9.71
C ARG A 205 -18.52 -7.43 -11.01
N ASP A 206 -17.79 -7.64 -12.11
CA ASP A 206 -18.41 -7.84 -13.41
C ASP A 206 -19.38 -9.05 -13.36
N MET A 207 -19.06 -10.12 -12.62
CA MET A 207 -19.97 -11.26 -12.43
C MET A 207 -21.18 -10.97 -11.54
N GLU A 208 -21.01 -10.19 -10.47
CA GLU A 208 -22.12 -9.76 -9.60
C GLU A 208 -23.12 -8.84 -10.33
N GLU A 209 -22.66 -8.06 -11.32
CA GLU A 209 -23.54 -7.21 -12.14
C GLU A 209 -24.38 -8.01 -13.18
N HIS A 210 -24.07 -9.29 -13.41
CA HIS A 210 -24.78 -10.16 -14.36
C HIS A 210 -25.79 -11.12 -13.69
N LEU A 211 -25.93 -11.07 -12.36
CA LEU A 211 -26.87 -11.86 -11.55
C LEU A 211 -28.03 -11.00 -11.06
#